data_AF-A0A520YJD3-F1
#
_entry.id   AF-A0A520YJD3-F1
#
_cell.length_a   1.000
_cell.length_b   1.000
_cell.length_c   1.000
_cell.angle_alpha   90.00
_cell.angle_beta   90.00
_cell.angle_gamma   90.00
#
_symmetry.space_group_name_H-M   'P 1'
#
loop_
_entity.id
_entity.type
_entity.pdbx_description
1 polymer ?
#
loop_
_entity_poly.entity_id
_entity_poly.type
_entity_poly.pdbx_seq_one_letter_code
_entity_poly.pdbx_strand_id
1 'polypeptide(L)'
;MKDQHIREYAERDWAKVAESDREHWVLRFRAEGPSATVAASHALFEHARSARRGFPGSRYAMADLSFQVRLKQLLDRAAHAFAVR
;
A
#
# COMPACT_ATOMS: atom_id res chain seq x y z
N MET A 1 14.84 10.64 -18.50
CA MET A 1 14.59 9.17 -18.47
C MET A 1 14.60 8.70 -19.91
N LYS A 2 15.30 7.61 -20.26
CA LYS A 2 15.41 7.15 -21.66
C LYS A 2 14.10 6.46 -22.09
N ASP A 3 13.63 6.68 -23.31
CA ASP A 3 12.36 6.16 -23.83
C ASP A 3 12.22 4.63 -23.70
N GLN A 4 13.34 3.92 -23.82
CA GLN A 4 13.41 2.49 -23.59
C GLN A 4 12.95 2.10 -22.17
N HIS A 5 13.36 2.83 -21.14
CA HIS A 5 12.99 2.53 -19.75
C HIS A 5 11.50 2.79 -19.51
N ILE A 6 10.92 3.77 -20.22
CA ILE A 6 9.48 4.06 -20.13
C ILE A 6 8.69 2.90 -20.73
N ARG A 7 9.15 2.39 -21.88
CA ARG A 7 8.51 1.25 -22.56
C ARG A 7 8.59 -0.03 -21.73
N GLU A 8 9.78 -0.37 -21.22
CA GLU A 8 9.97 -1.53 -20.34
C GLU A 8 9.10 -1.45 -19.08
N TYR A 9 8.96 -0.25 -18.49
CA TYR A 9 8.05 -0.04 -17.36
C TYR A 9 6.58 -0.24 -17.74
N ALA A 10 6.16 0.24 -18.92
CA ALA A 10 4.77 0.19 -19.35
C ALA A 10 4.34 -1.23 -19.77
N GLU A 11 5.22 -1.95 -20.46
CA GLU A 11 4.93 -3.25 -21.09
C GLU A 11 5.22 -4.47 -20.22
N ARG A 12 5.81 -4.28 -19.03
CA ARG A 12 6.09 -5.40 -18.13
C ARG A 12 4.82 -6.13 -17.69
N ASP A 13 5.02 -7.38 -17.33
CA ASP A 13 3.97 -8.21 -16.75
C ASP A 13 3.58 -7.68 -15.36
N TRP A 14 2.53 -6.86 -15.33
CA TRP A 14 2.00 -6.25 -14.12
C TRP A 14 1.43 -7.28 -13.13
N ALA A 15 0.93 -8.42 -13.62
CA ALA A 15 0.45 -9.48 -12.74
C ALA A 15 1.61 -10.10 -11.96
N LYS A 16 2.71 -10.41 -12.66
CA LYS A 16 3.94 -10.92 -12.04
C LYS A 16 4.57 -9.92 -11.07
N VAL A 17 4.58 -8.63 -11.41
CA VAL A 17 5.07 -7.57 -10.50
C VAL A 17 4.21 -7.51 -9.23
N ALA A 18 2.88 -7.56 -9.36
CA ALA A 18 1.97 -7.53 -8.22
C ALA A 18 2.12 -8.78 -7.32
N GLU A 19 2.34 -9.94 -7.92
CA GLU A 19 2.64 -11.17 -7.18
C GLU A 19 3.95 -11.05 -6.39
N SER A 20 5.03 -10.61 -7.04
CA SER A 20 6.33 -10.44 -6.38
C SER A 20 6.31 -9.41 -5.26
N ASP A 21 5.60 -8.28 -5.44
CA ASP A 21 5.40 -7.27 -4.38
C ASP A 21 4.65 -7.88 -3.18
N ARG A 22 3.58 -8.64 -3.44
CA ARG A 22 2.85 -9.33 -2.38
C ARG A 22 3.72 -10.32 -1.62
N GLU A 23 4.50 -11.15 -2.32
CA GLU A 23 5.42 -12.10 -1.69
C GLU A 23 6.45 -11.40 -0.80
N HIS A 24 7.05 -10.31 -1.31
CA HIS A 24 7.98 -9.49 -0.54
C HIS A 24 7.36 -9.01 0.78
N TRP A 25 6.14 -8.45 0.73
CA TRP A 25 5.48 -7.94 1.92
C TRP A 25 5.03 -9.04 2.88
N VAL A 26 4.63 -10.21 2.38
CA VAL A 26 4.33 -11.37 3.23
C VAL A 26 5.58 -11.83 3.98
N LEU A 27 6.72 -11.94 3.31
CA LEU A 27 7.97 -12.34 3.93
C LEU A 27 8.44 -11.32 4.96
N ARG A 28 8.38 -10.03 4.63
CA ARG A 28 8.72 -8.93 5.54
C ARG A 28 7.83 -8.89 6.77
N PHE A 29 6.52 -9.06 6.58
CA PHE A 29 5.58 -9.14 7.71
C PHE A 29 5.89 -10.31 8.63
N ARG A 30 6.24 -11.49 8.08
CA ARG A 30 6.60 -12.66 8.90
C ARG A 30 7.90 -12.43 9.70
N ALA A 31 8.87 -11.74 9.11
CA ALA A 31 10.18 -11.51 9.73
C ALA A 31 10.16 -10.37 10.77
N GLU A 32 9.49 -9.25 10.46
CA GLU A 32 9.61 -7.99 11.19
C GLU A 32 8.27 -7.51 11.78
N GLY A 33 7.18 -8.21 11.48
CA GLY A 33 5.85 -7.87 11.94
C GLY A 33 5.21 -6.68 11.21
N PRO A 34 4.09 -6.16 11.73
CA PRO A 34 3.33 -5.08 11.10
C PRO A 34 4.05 -3.72 11.10
N SER A 35 5.02 -3.49 11.98
CA SER A 35 5.69 -2.18 12.06
C SER A 35 6.54 -1.90 10.82
N ALA A 36 7.15 -2.92 10.22
CA ALA A 36 7.98 -2.78 9.02
C ALA A 36 7.18 -2.32 7.80
N THR A 37 5.96 -2.84 7.61
CA THR A 37 5.08 -2.43 6.51
C THR A 37 4.58 -1.01 6.70
N VAL A 38 4.26 -0.61 7.94
CA VAL A 38 3.87 0.77 8.28
C VAL A 38 5.03 1.75 8.04
N ALA A 39 6.24 1.41 8.51
CA ALA A 39 7.42 2.26 8.34
C ALA A 39 7.75 2.48 6.85
N ALA A 40 7.71 1.42 6.04
CA ALA A 40 7.95 1.54 4.61
C ALA A 40 6.86 2.35 3.89
N SER A 41 5.60 2.15 4.26
CA SER A 41 4.48 2.93 3.71
C SER A 41 4.63 4.43 4.02
N HIS A 42 5.02 4.76 5.25
CA HIS A 42 5.28 6.13 5.68
C HIS A 42 6.46 6.75 4.90
N ALA A 43 7.56 6.02 4.73
CA ALA A 43 8.70 6.50 3.95
C ALA A 43 8.33 6.77 2.48
N LEU A 44 7.53 5.90 1.85
CA LEU A 44 7.02 6.09 0.50
C LEU A 44 6.12 7.32 0.39
N PHE A 45 5.23 7.53 1.38
CA PHE A 45 4.37 8.71 1.43
C PHE A 45 5.17 10.00 1.52
N GLU A 46 6.14 10.06 2.44
CA GLU A 46 7.01 11.24 2.62
C GLU A 46 7.86 11.53 1.38
N HIS A 47 8.35 10.47 0.72
CA HIS A 47 9.04 10.61 -0.55
C HIS A 47 8.11 11.19 -1.63
N ALA A 48 6.91 10.64 -1.80
CA ALA A 48 5.94 11.15 -2.79
C ALA A 48 5.55 12.62 -2.52
N ARG A 49 5.39 12.98 -1.24
CA ARG A 49 5.09 14.33 -0.79
C ARG A 49 6.21 15.32 -1.11
N SER A 50 7.47 14.92 -0.94
CA SER A 50 8.61 15.77 -1.29
C SER A 50 8.84 15.87 -2.80
N ALA A 51 8.60 14.80 -3.56
CA ALA A 51 8.85 14.75 -4.99
C ALA A 51 7.78 15.46 -5.85
N ARG A 52 6.53 15.57 -5.37
CA ARG A 52 5.41 16.09 -6.17
C ARG A 52 4.62 17.17 -5.46
N ARG A 53 4.75 18.40 -5.96
CA ARG A 53 3.93 19.53 -5.51
C ARG A 53 2.43 19.23 -5.75
N GLY A 54 1.62 19.33 -4.71
CA GLY A 54 0.19 19.00 -4.74
C GLY A 54 -0.14 17.52 -4.45
N PHE A 55 0.84 16.73 -3.99
CA PHE A 55 0.57 15.45 -3.34
C PHE A 55 0.35 15.65 -1.82
N PRO A 56 -0.60 14.92 -1.19
CA PRO A 56 -1.61 14.09 -1.83
C PRO A 56 -2.70 14.95 -2.49
N GLY A 57 -3.12 14.56 -3.70
CA GLY A 57 -4.25 15.20 -4.39
C GLY A 57 -5.60 14.65 -3.91
N SER A 58 -6.70 15.31 -4.28
CA SER A 58 -8.06 14.93 -3.86
C SER A 58 -8.41 13.46 -4.14
N ARG A 59 -8.02 12.93 -5.29
CA ARG A 59 -8.23 11.51 -5.65
C ARG A 59 -7.53 10.56 -4.68
N TYR A 60 -6.33 10.90 -4.20
CA TYR A 60 -5.60 10.10 -3.22
C TYR A 60 -6.32 10.12 -1.88
N ALA A 61 -6.73 11.30 -1.41
CA ALA A 61 -7.45 11.46 -0.16
C ALA A 61 -8.77 10.65 -0.12
N MET A 62 -9.54 10.67 -1.21
CA MET A 62 -10.78 9.89 -1.31
C MET A 62 -10.54 8.37 -1.29
N ALA A 63 -9.49 7.91 -1.97
CA ALA A 63 -9.12 6.50 -1.97
C ALA A 63 -8.67 6.05 -0.57
N ASP A 64 -7.80 6.83 0.07
CA ASP A 64 -7.32 6.57 1.43
C ASP A 64 -8.48 6.49 2.43
N LEU A 65 -9.39 7.46 2.42
CA LEU A 65 -10.58 7.45 3.26
C LEU A 65 -11.43 6.18 3.06
N SER A 66 -11.61 5.75 1.80
CA SER A 66 -12.36 4.53 1.50
C SER A 66 -11.69 3.27 2.07
N PHE A 67 -10.36 3.20 2.02
CA PHE A 67 -9.61 2.11 2.64
C PHE A 67 -9.71 2.15 4.17
N GLN A 68 -9.62 3.32 4.79
CA GLN A 68 -9.76 3.48 6.24
C GLN A 68 -11.15 3.04 6.72
N VAL A 69 -12.22 3.43 6.00
CA VAL A 69 -13.59 2.98 6.30
C VAL A 69 -13.70 1.45 6.21
N ARG A 70 -13.14 0.84 5.15
CA ARG A 70 -13.16 -0.62 4.99
C ARG A 70 -12.37 -1.34 6.09
N LEU A 71 -11.22 -0.80 6.47
CA LEU A 71 -10.41 -1.33 7.57
C LEU A 71 -11.19 -1.28 8.90
N LYS A 72 -11.82 -0.14 9.20
CA LYS A 72 -12.68 0.00 10.38
C LYS A 72 -13.78 -1.07 10.39
N GLN A 73 -14.50 -1.26 9.29
CA GLN A 73 -15.55 -2.27 9.19
C GLN A 73 -15.04 -3.71 9.38
N LEU A 74 -13.80 -4.00 8.98
CA LEU A 74 -13.17 -5.31 9.25
C LEU A 74 -12.86 -5.47 10.74
N LEU A 75 -12.31 -4.44 11.38
CA LEU A 75 -12.01 -4.45 12.80
C LEU A 75 -13.27 -4.56 13.66
N ASP A 76 -14.33 -3.81 13.32
CA ASP A 76 -15.62 -3.88 14.03
C ASP A 76 -16.21 -5.29 13.96
N ARG A 77 -16.14 -5.95 12.79
CA ARG A 77 -16.60 -7.34 12.61
C ARG A 77 -15.76 -8.34 13.40
N ALA A 78 -14.45 -8.19 13.39
CA ALA A 78 -13.56 -9.03 14.18
C ALA A 78 -13.86 -8.88 15.68
N ALA A 79 -13.98 -7.64 16.17
CA ALA A 79 -14.32 -7.36 17.57
C ALA A 79 -15.65 -8.01 17.99
N HIS A 80 -16.70 -7.93 17.15
CA HIS A 80 -17.96 -8.62 17.42
C HIS A 80 -17.81 -10.15 17.45
N ALA A 81 -17.06 -10.73 16.50
CA ALA A 81 -16.83 -12.17 16.46
C ALA A 81 -16.10 -12.70 17.72
N PHE A 82 -15.23 -11.89 18.32
CA PHE A 82 -14.51 -12.24 19.55
C PHE A 82 -15.25 -11.86 20.84
N ALA A 83 -16.23 -10.95 20.80
CA ALA A 83 -17.03 -10.55 21.97
C ALA A 83 -18.21 -11.49 22.28
N VAL A 84 -18.62 -12.33 21.32
CA VAL A 84 -19.70 -13.33 21.49
C VAL A 84 -19.16 -14.67 22.01
N ARG A 85 -17.93 -14.70 22.54
CA ARG A 85 -17.25 -15.91 23.00
C ARG A 85 -17.08 -15.97 24.51
#